data_AF-A0A1H2IBR9-F1
#
_entry.id   AF-A0A1H2IBR9-F1
#
_cell.length_a   1.000
_cell.length_b   1.000
_cell.length_c   1.000
_cell.angle_alpha   90.00
_cell.angle_beta   90.00
_cell.angle_gamma   90.00
#
_symmetry.space_group_name_H-M   'P 1'
#
loop_
_entity.id
_entity.type
_entity.pdbx_description
1 polymer ?
#
loop_
_entity_poly.entity_id
_entity_poly.type
_entity_poly.pdbx_seq_one_letter_code
_entity_poly.pdbx_strand_id
1 'polypeptide(L)'
;MNEASRVVAEHQIRDITEGRITVDDLDTETAMALTVYGIWGHNDVAYSEALNLSKSLNFRLESRVAGYGVEDRLVAYNTEESGAKRKGASVETVGYAAPLLKKGSKLRLAKPEERDKRRIAKPQSDWDVLHGLIMCYRSGDIPVARAYLDQHREGRENTVLDLLEVWAAEAETPELRNEAKTILFGLKTH
;
A
#
# COMPACT_ATOMS: atom_id res chain seq x y z
N MET A 1 8.25 17.47 -10.36
CA MET A 1 8.31 16.05 -10.77
C MET A 1 7.74 15.87 -12.17
N ASN A 2 8.51 15.32 -13.10
CA ASN A 2 8.17 15.27 -14.52
C ASN A 2 7.65 13.88 -14.89
N GLU A 3 6.77 13.83 -15.89
CA GLU A 3 6.19 12.66 -16.54
C GLU A 3 7.18 11.49 -16.76
N ALA A 4 8.46 11.79 -16.93
CA ALA A 4 9.56 10.82 -16.99
C ALA A 4 9.66 9.91 -15.75
N SER A 5 9.54 10.44 -14.52
CA SER A 5 9.62 9.63 -13.29
C SER A 5 8.44 8.67 -13.16
N ARG A 6 7.25 9.07 -13.65
CA ARG A 6 6.08 8.20 -13.71
C ARG A 6 6.29 7.07 -14.71
N VAL A 7 6.68 7.42 -15.94
CA VAL A 7 6.91 6.42 -17.00
C VAL A 7 7.99 5.42 -16.58
N VAL A 8 9.04 5.89 -15.89
CA VAL A 8 10.07 5.01 -15.34
C VAL A 8 9.49 4.07 -14.27
N ALA A 9 8.66 4.56 -13.35
CA ALA A 9 8.04 3.71 -12.33
C ALA A 9 7.04 2.72 -12.93
N GLU A 10 6.20 3.13 -13.88
CA GLU A 10 5.29 2.24 -14.61
C GLU A 10 6.07 1.18 -15.39
N HIS A 11 7.17 1.57 -16.04
CA HIS A 11 8.05 0.64 -16.74
C HIS A 11 8.72 -0.34 -15.77
N GLN A 12 9.20 0.14 -14.63
CA GLN A 12 9.85 -0.67 -13.60
C GLN A 12 8.88 -1.66 -12.96
N ILE A 13 7.65 -1.24 -12.63
CA ILE A 13 6.59 -2.14 -12.14
C ILE A 13 6.29 -3.22 -13.18
N ARG A 14 6.15 -2.83 -14.46
CA ARG A 14 5.91 -3.77 -15.55
C ARG A 14 7.08 -4.75 -15.72
N ASP A 15 8.32 -4.28 -15.62
CA ASP A 15 9.50 -5.13 -15.75
C ASP A 15 9.63 -6.10 -14.57
N ILE A 16 9.40 -5.63 -13.33
CA ILE A 16 9.45 -6.45 -12.11
C ILE A 16 8.40 -7.56 -12.17
N THR A 17 7.19 -7.23 -12.58
CA THR A 17 6.08 -8.18 -12.67
C THR A 17 6.05 -8.96 -13.98
N GLU A 18 7.06 -8.80 -14.85
CA GLU A 18 7.14 -9.40 -16.19
C GLU A 18 5.87 -9.15 -17.04
N GLY A 19 5.22 -8.00 -16.82
CA GLY A 19 3.99 -7.60 -17.49
C GLY A 19 2.70 -8.24 -16.95
N ARG A 20 2.75 -8.95 -15.82
CA ARG A 20 1.56 -9.59 -15.21
C ARG A 20 0.61 -8.60 -14.56
N ILE A 21 1.11 -7.46 -14.08
CA ILE A 21 0.29 -6.37 -13.57
C ILE A 21 0.44 -5.15 -14.47
N THR A 22 -0.69 -4.59 -14.87
CA THR A 22 -0.77 -3.20 -15.32
C THR A 22 -1.51 -2.35 -14.30
N VAL A 23 -1.23 -1.04 -14.27
CA VAL A 23 -1.90 -0.10 -13.35
C VAL A 23 -3.42 -0.06 -13.58
N ASP A 24 -3.87 -0.38 -14.81
CA ASP A 24 -5.28 -0.41 -15.19
C ASP A 24 -6.03 -1.65 -14.67
N ASP A 25 -5.31 -2.72 -14.29
CA ASP A 25 -5.90 -3.94 -13.71
C ASP A 25 -6.12 -3.83 -12.18
N LEU A 26 -5.65 -2.73 -11.57
CA LEU A 26 -5.66 -2.52 -10.13
C LEU A 26 -6.80 -1.57 -9.71
N ASP A 27 -7.30 -1.76 -8.48
CA ASP A 27 -8.16 -0.75 -7.89
C ASP A 27 -7.43 0.60 -7.73
N THR A 28 -8.17 1.71 -7.69
CA THR A 28 -7.59 3.06 -7.70
C THR A 28 -6.63 3.30 -6.54
N GLU A 29 -6.91 2.76 -5.34
CA GLU A 29 -6.01 2.93 -4.20
C GLU A 29 -4.72 2.14 -4.39
N THR A 30 -4.80 0.90 -4.89
CA THR A 30 -3.62 0.08 -5.17
C THR A 30 -2.77 0.67 -6.29
N ALA A 31 -3.37 1.07 -7.41
CA ALA A 31 -2.69 1.73 -8.52
C ALA A 31 -1.87 2.94 -8.05
N MET A 32 -2.50 3.83 -7.27
CA MET A 32 -1.84 5.01 -6.73
C MET A 32 -0.79 4.65 -5.68
N ALA A 33 -1.10 3.75 -4.74
CA ALA A 33 -0.16 3.38 -3.69
C ALA A 33 1.10 2.73 -4.27
N LEU A 34 0.93 1.83 -5.25
CA LEU A 34 2.04 1.19 -5.96
C LEU A 34 2.88 2.20 -6.73
N THR A 35 2.24 3.16 -7.40
CA THR A 35 2.96 4.24 -8.12
C THR A 35 3.75 5.12 -7.15
N VAL A 36 3.15 5.52 -6.03
CA VAL A 36 3.85 6.32 -5.00
C VAL A 36 5.01 5.53 -4.41
N TYR A 37 4.79 4.24 -4.12
CA TYR A 37 5.80 3.36 -3.57
C TYR A 37 6.98 3.17 -4.55
N GLY A 38 6.71 2.96 -5.83
CA GLY A 38 7.75 2.80 -6.85
C GLY A 38 8.60 4.04 -7.07
N ILE A 39 8.04 5.24 -6.86
CA ILE A 39 8.80 6.48 -7.07
C ILE A 39 9.49 6.98 -5.79
N TRP A 40 8.85 6.83 -4.64
CA TRP A 40 9.31 7.44 -3.38
C TRP A 40 9.48 6.45 -2.22
N GLY A 41 9.08 5.19 -2.36
CA GLY A 41 9.00 4.26 -1.24
C GLY A 41 8.04 4.76 -0.16
N HIS A 42 8.47 4.72 1.10
CA HIS A 42 7.73 5.27 2.24
C HIS A 42 8.15 6.72 2.58
N ASN A 43 8.96 7.36 1.75
CA ASN A 43 9.45 8.71 1.99
C ASN A 43 8.35 9.78 1.82
N ASP A 44 8.60 10.95 2.42
CA ASP A 44 7.76 12.12 2.24
C ASP A 44 7.87 12.67 0.81
N VAL A 45 6.73 12.87 0.16
CA VAL A 45 6.57 13.63 -1.08
C VAL A 45 5.83 14.96 -0.82
N ALA A 46 6.11 15.98 -1.63
CA ALA A 46 5.32 17.21 -1.58
C ALA A 46 3.86 16.97 -2.03
N TYR A 47 2.89 17.48 -1.26
CA TYR A 47 1.47 17.34 -1.57
C TYR A 47 1.10 17.88 -2.96
N SER A 48 1.77 18.95 -3.40
CA SER A 48 1.61 19.49 -4.75
C SER A 48 2.03 18.51 -5.84
N GLU A 49 3.06 17.70 -5.61
CA GLU A 49 3.52 16.67 -6.55
C GLU A 49 2.54 15.50 -6.59
N ALA A 50 2.08 15.03 -5.43
CA ALA A 50 1.03 14.01 -5.36
C ALA A 50 -0.28 14.47 -6.03
N LEU A 51 -0.65 15.75 -5.88
CA LEU A 51 -1.82 16.33 -6.56
C LEU A 51 -1.63 16.44 -8.08
N ASN A 52 -0.41 16.70 -8.56
CA ASN A 52 -0.13 16.67 -9.99
C ASN A 52 -0.20 15.23 -10.53
N LEU A 53 0.32 14.27 -9.78
CA LEU A 53 0.21 12.85 -10.11
C LEU A 53 -1.25 12.40 -10.17
N SER A 54 -2.08 12.83 -9.22
CA SER A 54 -3.51 12.50 -9.20
C SER A 54 -4.27 13.00 -10.41
N LYS A 55 -3.99 14.24 -10.85
CA LYS A 55 -4.57 14.79 -12.08
C LYS A 55 -4.15 14.01 -13.32
N SER A 56 -2.89 13.57 -13.35
CA SER A 56 -2.32 12.86 -14.49
C SER A 56 -2.86 11.44 -14.63
N LEU A 57 -3.08 10.75 -13.50
CA LEU A 57 -3.69 9.43 -13.41
C LEU A 57 -5.21 9.48 -13.26
N ASN A 58 -5.81 10.67 -13.39
CA ASN A 58 -7.24 10.86 -13.49
C ASN A 58 -8.05 10.42 -12.25
N PHE A 59 -7.47 10.56 -11.06
CA PHE A 59 -8.14 10.34 -9.78
C PHE A 59 -8.11 11.59 -8.89
N ARG A 60 -9.06 11.63 -7.95
CA ARG A 60 -9.20 12.69 -6.93
C ARG A 60 -8.46 12.27 -5.67
N LEU A 61 -7.69 13.20 -5.09
CA LEU A 61 -7.15 13.05 -3.74
C LEU A 61 -8.08 13.74 -2.75
N GLU A 62 -8.69 12.97 -1.85
CA GLU A 62 -9.64 13.50 -0.87
C GLU A 62 -9.24 13.12 0.56
N SER A 63 -9.51 14.03 1.50
CA SER A 63 -9.31 13.70 2.90
C SER A 63 -10.46 12.79 3.36
N ARG A 64 -10.12 11.59 3.86
CA ARG A 64 -11.06 10.67 4.48
C ARG A 64 -10.46 10.15 5.78
N VAL A 65 -11.29 10.19 6.82
CA VAL A 65 -11.00 9.53 8.10
C VAL A 65 -11.55 8.10 8.08
N ALA A 66 -11.35 7.35 9.16
CA ALA A 66 -11.72 5.95 9.27
C ALA A 66 -13.14 5.61 8.75
N GLY A 67 -13.29 4.41 8.17
CA GLY A 67 -14.60 3.86 7.80
C GLY A 67 -15.13 4.26 6.42
N TYR A 68 -14.32 4.90 5.57
CA TYR A 68 -14.69 5.16 4.18
C TYR A 68 -14.57 3.89 3.30
N GLY A 69 -15.35 3.87 2.21
CA GLY A 69 -15.29 2.84 1.18
C GLY A 69 -14.32 3.23 0.06
N VAL A 70 -13.60 2.26 -0.55
CA VAL A 70 -12.88 2.51 -1.79
C VAL A 70 -13.88 2.90 -2.87
N GLU A 71 -13.63 4.04 -3.51
CA GLU A 71 -14.45 4.59 -4.58
C GLU A 71 -13.63 4.65 -5.87
N ASP A 72 -14.29 4.47 -7.00
CA ASP A 72 -13.63 4.61 -8.30
C ASP A 72 -13.07 6.03 -8.46
N ARG A 73 -11.80 6.10 -8.91
CA ARG A 73 -11.09 7.36 -9.20
C ARG A 73 -11.02 8.31 -8.01
N LEU A 74 -11.02 7.77 -6.80
CA LEU A 74 -10.76 8.50 -5.56
C LEU A 74 -9.70 7.76 -4.75
N VAL A 75 -8.69 8.49 -4.32
CA VAL A 75 -7.67 8.01 -3.38
C VAL A 75 -7.77 8.84 -2.12
N ALA A 76 -7.99 8.16 -1.00
CA ALA A 76 -8.08 8.80 0.30
C ALA A 76 -6.70 9.11 0.88
N TYR A 77 -6.60 10.24 1.57
CA TYR A 77 -5.53 10.49 2.54
C TYR A 77 -6.11 10.86 3.91
N ASN A 78 -5.40 10.50 4.97
CA ASN A 78 -5.71 10.94 6.33
C ASN A 78 -4.68 11.98 6.81
N THR A 79 -5.03 12.81 7.78
CA THR A 79 -4.07 13.69 8.44
C THR A 79 -3.20 12.86 9.38
N GLU A 80 -1.88 12.96 9.24
CA GLU A 80 -0.95 12.33 10.16
C GLU A 80 -1.02 13.01 11.52
N GLU A 81 -1.62 12.34 12.50
CA GLU A 81 -1.67 12.86 13.85
C GLU A 81 -0.30 12.68 14.53
N SER A 82 0.23 13.80 15.03
CA SER A 82 1.40 13.80 15.92
C SER A 82 1.03 13.06 17.21
N GLY A 83 1.92 12.17 17.67
CA GLY A 83 1.66 11.20 18.75
C GLY A 83 1.16 11.77 20.09
N ALA A 84 1.21 13.09 20.30
CA ALA A 84 0.62 13.75 21.46
C ALA A 84 -0.92 13.70 21.49
N LYS A 85 -1.61 13.67 20.34
CA LYS A 85 -3.10 13.60 20.29
C LYS A 85 -3.67 12.19 20.43
N ARG A 86 -2.87 11.14 20.24
CA ARG A 86 -3.30 9.73 20.39
C ARG A 86 -3.55 9.29 21.84
N LYS A 87 -3.20 10.10 22.85
CA LYS A 87 -3.38 9.75 24.27
C LYS A 87 -4.81 9.94 24.81
N GLY A 88 -5.75 10.49 24.03
CA GLY A 88 -7.09 10.84 24.49
C GLY A 88 -8.25 10.01 23.95
N ALA A 89 -8.05 9.20 22.91
CA ALA A 89 -9.12 8.37 22.34
C ALA A 89 -9.06 6.96 22.95
N SER A 90 -10.02 6.67 23.82
CA SER A 90 -10.17 5.37 24.47
C SER A 90 -10.47 4.24 23.49
N VAL A 91 -9.86 3.08 23.79
CA VAL A 91 -10.02 1.74 23.23
C VAL A 91 -9.21 1.50 21.94
N GLU A 92 -7.99 0.95 22.13
CA GLU A 92 -7.14 0.35 21.09
C GLU A 92 -6.95 1.15 19.78
N THR A 93 -5.96 2.04 19.77
CA THR A 93 -5.13 2.40 18.59
C THR A 93 -5.73 2.07 17.22
N VAL A 94 -6.74 2.84 16.81
CA VAL A 94 -7.34 2.75 15.49
C VAL A 94 -6.33 3.30 14.47
N GLY A 95 -5.66 2.42 13.73
CA GLY A 95 -4.73 2.80 12.66
C GLY A 95 -5.43 3.56 11.52
N TYR A 96 -4.70 3.79 10.42
CA TYR A 96 -5.22 4.53 9.28
C TYR A 96 -5.84 3.59 8.24
N ALA A 97 -7.09 3.85 7.87
CA ALA A 97 -7.72 3.21 6.71
C ALA A 97 -7.15 3.76 5.38
N ALA A 98 -6.82 5.05 5.31
CA ALA A 98 -6.27 5.69 4.12
C ALA A 98 -4.84 5.26 3.81
N PRO A 99 -4.50 4.86 2.57
CA PRO A 99 -3.14 4.43 2.21
C PRO A 99 -2.13 5.59 2.32
N LEU A 100 -2.60 6.83 2.21
CA LEU A 100 -1.77 8.03 2.23
C LEU A 100 -1.99 8.84 3.52
N LEU A 101 -0.91 9.38 4.06
CA LEU A 101 -0.91 10.23 5.25
C LEU A 101 -0.33 11.60 4.91
N LYS A 102 -1.04 12.65 5.33
CA LYS A 102 -0.67 14.05 5.07
C LYS A 102 -0.18 14.72 6.35
N LYS A 103 1.00 15.33 6.28
CA LYS A 103 1.56 16.16 7.36
C LYS A 103 2.03 17.50 6.82
N GLY A 104 1.29 18.56 7.13
CA GLY A 104 1.57 19.89 6.57
C GLY A 104 1.45 19.89 5.05
N SER A 105 2.54 20.25 4.35
CA SER A 105 2.64 20.24 2.88
C SER A 105 3.17 18.93 2.31
N LYS A 106 3.34 17.89 3.14
CA LYS A 106 3.90 16.59 2.74
C LYS A 106 2.86 15.49 2.81
N LEU A 107 3.08 14.46 2.02
CA LEU A 107 2.29 13.24 1.93
C LEU A 107 3.25 12.04 1.93
N ARG A 108 2.87 10.92 2.52
CA ARG A 108 3.64 9.66 2.48
C ARG A 108 2.70 8.46 2.51
N LEU A 109 3.19 7.28 2.18
CA LEU A 109 2.45 6.04 2.41
C LEU A 109 2.40 5.70 3.91
N ALA A 110 1.25 5.20 4.35
CA ALA A 110 1.11 4.55 5.65
C ALA A 110 1.89 3.23 5.63
N LYS A 111 2.66 2.94 6.67
CA LYS A 111 3.34 1.65 6.82
C LYS A 111 2.34 0.53 7.19
N PRO A 112 2.68 -0.75 7.00
CA PRO A 112 1.82 -1.88 7.37
C PRO A 112 1.35 -1.80 8.84
N GLU A 113 2.26 -1.49 9.76
CA GLU A 113 1.97 -1.36 11.20
C GLU A 113 1.11 -0.14 11.56
N GLU A 114 0.95 0.83 10.65
CA GLU A 114 0.13 2.02 10.84
C GLU A 114 -1.31 1.83 10.32
N ARG A 115 -1.63 0.70 9.67
CA ARG A 115 -2.95 0.44 9.06
C ARG A 115 -4.03 0.15 10.11
N ASP A 116 -5.26 0.56 9.83
CA ASP A 116 -6.43 0.21 10.66
C ASP A 116 -6.65 -1.30 10.64
N LYS A 117 -6.63 -1.94 11.83
CA LYS A 117 -6.87 -3.39 11.97
C LYS A 117 -8.18 -3.85 11.34
N ARG A 118 -9.23 -3.02 11.40
CA ARG A 118 -10.55 -3.34 10.80
C ARG A 118 -10.49 -3.31 9.29
N ARG A 119 -9.68 -2.41 8.72
CA ARG A 119 -9.44 -2.33 7.27
C ARG A 119 -8.61 -3.53 6.81
N ILE A 120 -7.61 -3.94 7.58
CA ILE A 120 -6.85 -5.16 7.29
C ILE A 120 -7.72 -6.42 7.42
N ALA A 121 -8.59 -6.52 8.43
CA ALA A 121 -9.47 -7.69 8.57
C ALA A 121 -10.56 -7.78 7.49
N LYS A 122 -10.91 -6.65 6.85
CA LYS A 122 -11.87 -6.56 5.75
C LYS A 122 -11.29 -5.64 4.67
N PRO A 123 -10.31 -6.15 3.91
CA PRO A 123 -9.61 -5.36 2.90
C PRO A 123 -10.59 -4.91 1.82
N GLN A 124 -10.36 -3.73 1.26
CA GLN A 124 -11.15 -3.20 0.15
C GLN A 124 -10.31 -2.91 -1.10
N SER A 125 -8.98 -2.94 -0.97
CA SER A 125 -8.02 -2.84 -2.06
C SER A 125 -6.96 -3.95 -1.97
N ASP A 126 -6.30 -4.25 -3.08
CA ASP A 126 -5.19 -5.22 -3.08
C ASP A 126 -4.00 -4.72 -2.25
N TRP A 127 -3.83 -3.41 -2.11
CA TRP A 127 -2.88 -2.79 -1.19
C TRP A 127 -3.18 -3.09 0.29
N ASP A 128 -4.46 -3.17 0.67
CA ASP A 128 -4.84 -3.63 2.01
C ASP A 128 -4.46 -5.08 2.23
N VAL A 129 -4.69 -5.93 1.22
CA VAL A 129 -4.35 -7.35 1.28
C VAL A 129 -2.83 -7.51 1.42
N LEU A 130 -2.04 -6.77 0.64
CA LEU A 130 -0.58 -6.76 0.75
C LEU A 130 -0.11 -6.39 2.17
N HIS A 131 -0.62 -5.28 2.73
CA HIS A 131 -0.24 -4.86 4.07
C HIS A 131 -0.67 -5.86 5.15
N GLY A 132 -1.86 -6.45 4.99
CA GLY A 132 -2.33 -7.50 5.89
C GLY A 132 -1.47 -8.75 5.84
N LEU A 133 -1.05 -9.16 4.63
CA LEU A 133 -0.16 -10.30 4.41
C LEU A 133 1.17 -10.11 5.16
N ILE A 134 1.80 -8.93 5.02
CA ILE A 134 3.04 -8.58 5.71
C ILE A 134 2.83 -8.61 7.24
N MET A 135 1.73 -8.03 7.73
CA MET A 135 1.43 -8.01 9.16
C MET A 135 1.17 -9.40 9.74
N CYS A 136 0.46 -10.25 9.00
CA CYS A 136 0.21 -11.64 9.38
C CYS A 136 1.51 -12.45 9.44
N TYR A 137 2.40 -12.29 8.46
CA TYR A 137 3.75 -12.87 8.50
C TYR A 137 4.53 -12.43 9.75
N ARG A 138 4.54 -11.13 10.06
CA ARG A 138 5.21 -10.62 11.27
C ARG A 138 4.65 -11.18 12.58
N SER A 139 3.38 -11.60 12.58
CA SER A 139 2.70 -12.14 13.77
C SER A 139 2.86 -13.65 13.97
N GLY A 140 3.07 -14.41 12.91
CA GLY A 140 3.06 -15.88 12.98
C GLY A 140 3.64 -16.60 11.77
N ASP A 141 4.54 -15.94 11.04
CA ASP A 141 5.30 -16.48 9.91
C ASP A 141 4.40 -16.93 8.73
N ILE A 142 4.94 -17.70 7.80
CA ILE A 142 4.28 -18.19 6.58
C ILE A 142 2.92 -18.85 6.85
N PRO A 143 2.70 -19.68 7.89
CA PRO A 143 1.39 -20.30 8.10
C PRO A 143 0.26 -19.29 8.31
N VAL A 144 0.51 -18.23 9.08
CA VAL A 144 -0.50 -17.18 9.34
C VAL A 144 -0.67 -16.28 8.13
N ALA A 145 0.43 -15.92 7.45
CA ALA A 145 0.40 -15.17 6.20
C ALA A 145 -0.41 -15.89 5.11
N ARG A 146 -0.19 -17.20 4.94
CA ARG A 146 -0.92 -18.04 3.99
C ARG A 146 -2.39 -18.10 4.33
N ALA A 147 -2.74 -18.38 5.59
CA ALA A 147 -4.15 -18.42 6.01
C ALA A 147 -4.88 -17.09 5.74
N TYR A 148 -4.20 -15.95 5.97
CA TYR A 148 -4.73 -14.63 5.64
C TYR A 148 -4.93 -14.45 4.13
N LEU A 149 -3.92 -14.80 3.32
CA LEU A 149 -4.03 -14.73 1.87
C LEU A 149 -5.21 -15.58 1.38
N ASP A 150 -5.28 -16.84 1.82
CA ASP A 150 -6.34 -17.81 1.50
C ASP A 150 -7.73 -17.30 1.85
N GLN A 151 -7.89 -16.63 3.00
CA GLN A 151 -9.15 -16.02 3.42
C GLN A 151 -9.60 -14.89 2.48
N HIS A 152 -8.66 -14.18 1.88
CA HIS A 152 -8.91 -13.04 0.99
C HIS A 152 -8.66 -13.37 -0.50
N ARG A 153 -8.52 -14.67 -0.84
CA ARG A 153 -8.39 -15.20 -2.22
C ARG A 153 -9.71 -15.10 -2.98
N GLU A 154 -10.05 -13.92 -3.48
CA GLU A 154 -11.04 -13.79 -4.56
C GLU A 154 -10.35 -13.76 -5.93
N GLY A 155 -9.47 -14.73 -6.21
CA GLY A 155 -8.73 -14.80 -7.49
C GLY A 155 -7.60 -13.77 -7.66
N ARG A 156 -7.28 -13.01 -6.59
CA ARG A 156 -6.27 -11.93 -6.60
C ARG A 156 -4.90 -12.34 -6.06
N GLU A 157 -4.69 -13.64 -5.84
CA GLU A 157 -3.45 -14.13 -5.24
C GLU A 157 -2.21 -13.73 -6.04
N ASN A 158 -2.23 -13.97 -7.35
CA ASN A 158 -1.12 -13.61 -8.23
C ASN A 158 -0.86 -12.09 -8.17
N THR A 159 -1.92 -11.28 -8.17
CA THR A 159 -1.81 -9.83 -8.02
C THR A 159 -1.11 -9.45 -6.71
N VAL A 160 -1.50 -10.04 -5.58
CA VAL A 160 -0.86 -9.74 -4.29
C VAL A 160 0.59 -10.21 -4.24
N LEU A 161 0.92 -11.34 -4.86
CA LEU A 161 2.30 -11.82 -4.97
C LEU A 161 3.14 -10.90 -5.86
N ASP A 162 2.62 -10.46 -6.99
CA ASP A 162 3.29 -9.51 -7.89
C ASP A 162 3.47 -8.14 -7.21
N LEU A 163 2.48 -7.67 -6.43
CA LEU A 163 2.63 -6.48 -5.58
C LEU A 163 3.73 -6.65 -4.53
N LEU A 164 3.85 -7.86 -3.95
CA LEU A 164 4.91 -8.19 -3.00
C LEU A 164 6.30 -8.28 -3.67
N GLU A 165 6.37 -8.66 -4.94
CA GLU A 165 7.61 -8.58 -5.74
C GLU A 165 8.06 -7.13 -5.91
N VAL A 166 7.14 -6.23 -6.27
CA VAL A 166 7.43 -4.79 -6.33
C VAL A 166 7.81 -4.25 -4.94
N TRP A 167 7.10 -4.67 -3.89
CA TRP A 167 7.45 -4.34 -2.51
C TRP A 167 8.91 -4.69 -2.19
N ALA A 168 9.32 -5.92 -2.51
CA ALA A 168 10.67 -6.40 -2.28
C ALA A 168 11.73 -5.65 -3.09
N ALA A 169 11.44 -5.33 -4.35
CA ALA A 169 12.35 -4.64 -5.26
C ALA A 169 12.65 -3.22 -4.78
N GLU A 170 11.62 -2.47 -4.39
CA GLU A 170 11.75 -1.06 -4.00
C GLU A 170 11.96 -0.86 -2.49
N ALA A 171 12.07 -1.94 -1.73
CA ALA A 171 12.30 -1.88 -0.29
C ALA A 171 13.58 -1.08 0.05
N GLU A 172 13.39 -0.05 0.87
CA GLU A 172 14.43 0.89 1.31
C GLU A 172 15.54 0.23 2.13
N THR A 173 15.20 -0.86 2.83
CA THR A 173 16.11 -1.54 3.75
C THR A 173 16.31 -3.01 3.37
N PRO A 174 17.50 -3.59 3.61
CA PRO A 174 17.73 -5.02 3.43
C PRO A 174 16.78 -5.89 4.24
N GLU A 175 16.37 -5.42 5.42
CA GLU A 175 15.45 -6.13 6.30
C GLU A 175 14.06 -6.28 5.66
N LEU A 176 13.48 -5.18 5.17
CA LEU A 176 12.17 -5.20 4.49
C LEU A 176 12.23 -6.02 3.20
N ARG A 177 13.35 -5.93 2.47
CA ARG A 177 13.59 -6.72 1.26
C ARG A 177 13.63 -8.22 1.55
N ASN A 178 14.36 -8.62 2.60
CA ASN A 178 14.50 -10.02 2.99
C ASN A 178 13.19 -10.58 3.56
N GLU A 179 12.44 -9.78 4.33
CA GLU A 179 11.08 -10.10 4.78
C GLU A 179 10.19 -10.46 3.58
N ALA A 180 10.08 -9.55 2.61
CA ALA A 180 9.22 -9.77 1.45
C ALA A 180 9.66 -10.97 0.59
N LYS A 181 10.97 -11.16 0.39
CA LYS A 181 11.51 -12.34 -0.31
C LYS A 181 11.21 -13.65 0.41
N THR A 182 11.25 -13.65 1.75
CA THR A 182 10.93 -14.83 2.56
C THR A 182 9.45 -15.18 2.42
N ILE A 183 8.58 -14.18 2.48
CA ILE A 183 7.13 -14.36 2.23
C ILE A 183 6.91 -14.93 0.82
N LEU A 184 7.49 -14.33 -0.22
CA LEU A 184 7.37 -14.80 -1.60
C LEU A 184 7.79 -16.27 -1.75
N PHE A 185 8.96 -16.63 -1.22
CA PHE A 185 9.47 -18.00 -1.29
C PHE A 185 8.56 -18.99 -0.54
N GLY A 186 8.14 -18.62 0.67
CA GLY A 186 7.28 -19.47 1.50
C GLY A 186 5.88 -19.64 0.94
N LEU A 187 5.37 -18.66 0.18
CA LEU A 187 4.06 -18.71 -0.46
C LEU A 187 4.08 -19.49 -1.80
N LYS A 188 5.16 -19.39 -2.59
CA LYS A 188 5.30 -20.09 -3.89
C LYS A 188 5.57 -21.60 -3.79
N THR A 189 6.09 -22.07 -2.65
CA THR A 189 6.63 -23.44 -2.52
C THR A 189 5.58 -24.52 -2.14
N HIS A 190 4.30 -24.16 -1.96
CA HIS A 190 3.21 -25.06 -1.58
C HIS A 190 1.88 -24.60 -2.15
#